data_AF-A0A960XS41-F1
#
_entry.id   AF-A0A960XS41-F1
#
_cell.length_a   1.000
_cell.length_b   1.000
_cell.length_c   1.000
_cell.angle_alpha   90.00
_cell.angle_beta   90.00
_cell.angle_gamma   90.00
#
_symmetry.space_group_name_H-M   'P 1'
#
loop_
_entity.id
_entity.type
_entity.pdbx_description
1 polymer ?
#
loop_
_entity_poly.entity_id
_entity_poly.type
_entity_poly.pdbx_seq_one_letter_code
_entity_poly.pdbx_strand_id
1 'polypeptide(L)'
;MKFQFDAHLPHQGSAIGAVLGLFEGSQAVDSRDVATAFQTFDTELFRGVVQTPMGVGNAGLDRGGLLHRIQAIQERNGLDLSGSLGVNYGDDGSGKVPHFSVEMETGTGKTYVYLRTIFDLHARHGFAKFIIVVPSVAIREGTLKTLEMTRDHFRSLYNQVPYDYFVYDSKKLGKIRQFASSNQLQIMVINIDAFRGKADSRVFTDTRDQLSGHRPADFVASTNPIVIIDEPQSVDNTPAAQKAILSLNPLCTLRYSATHRNPYHLLYRLDPVQAYDRHLVKGIDVSSSYSTGTISQADPYMKLEKVDLRQGGGSIRARLKLQKAGAAVASMVTVKRGDDLFAKSGDNEAYADNWV
;
A
#
# COMPACT_ATOMS: atom_id res chain seq x y z
N MET A 1 17.17 -24.03 -0.43
CA MET A 1 15.94 -24.31 -1.20
C MET A 1 15.68 -23.11 -2.10
N LYS A 2 15.64 -23.26 -3.42
CA LYS A 2 15.23 -22.17 -4.33
C LYS A 2 13.72 -22.27 -4.53
N PHE A 3 13.01 -21.16 -4.38
CA PHE A 3 11.59 -21.11 -4.71
C PHE A 3 11.41 -21.23 -6.23
N GLN A 4 10.40 -22.00 -6.66
CA GLN A 4 9.97 -22.07 -8.04
C GLN A 4 8.71 -21.22 -8.18
N PHE A 5 8.76 -20.21 -9.05
CA PHE A 5 7.64 -19.30 -9.29
C PHE A 5 6.86 -19.76 -10.53
N ASP A 6 5.54 -19.75 -10.44
CA ASP A 6 4.66 -20.01 -11.58
C ASP A 6 4.16 -18.68 -12.18
N ALA A 7 4.46 -18.44 -13.45
CA ALA A 7 4.04 -17.25 -14.18
C ALA A 7 2.65 -17.39 -14.83
N HIS A 8 2.01 -18.55 -14.74
CA HIS A 8 0.81 -18.87 -15.51
C HIS A 8 -0.46 -19.03 -14.66
N LEU A 9 -0.40 -18.70 -13.37
CA LEU A 9 -1.56 -18.68 -12.50
C LEU A 9 -2.66 -17.74 -13.07
N PRO A 10 -3.85 -18.26 -13.45
CA PRO A 10 -4.83 -17.49 -14.20
C PRO A 10 -5.33 -16.25 -13.46
N HIS A 11 -5.58 -16.33 -12.16
CA HIS A 11 -6.06 -15.19 -11.36
C HIS A 11 -5.04 -14.04 -11.31
N GLN A 12 -3.75 -14.37 -11.29
CA GLN A 12 -2.68 -13.38 -11.33
C GLN A 12 -2.60 -12.74 -12.72
N GLY A 13 -2.69 -13.55 -13.78
CA GLY A 13 -2.73 -13.06 -15.16
C GLY A 13 -3.91 -12.12 -15.42
N SER A 14 -5.11 -12.46 -14.92
CA SER A 14 -6.30 -11.61 -15.03
C SER A 14 -6.14 -10.27 -14.31
N ALA A 15 -5.58 -10.27 -13.10
CA ALA A 15 -5.32 -9.04 -12.34
C ALA A 15 -4.32 -8.12 -13.07
N ILE A 16 -3.24 -8.67 -13.60
CA ILE A 16 -2.24 -7.93 -14.38
C ILE A 16 -2.86 -7.38 -15.67
N GLY A 17 -3.58 -8.22 -16.41
CA GLY A 17 -4.25 -7.84 -17.66
C GLY A 17 -5.29 -6.73 -17.48
N ALA A 18 -5.99 -6.71 -16.33
CA ALA A 18 -6.90 -5.62 -16.00
C ALA A 18 -6.19 -4.27 -15.89
N VAL A 19 -4.98 -4.22 -15.31
CA VAL A 19 -4.19 -2.99 -15.23
C VAL A 19 -3.61 -2.61 -16.59
N LEU A 20 -3.08 -3.57 -17.35
CA LEU A 20 -2.51 -3.29 -18.67
C LEU A 20 -3.54 -2.69 -19.65
N GLY A 21 -4.80 -3.14 -19.56
CA GLY A 21 -5.91 -2.61 -20.36
C GLY A 21 -6.11 -1.08 -20.23
N LEU A 22 -5.67 -0.46 -19.12
CA LEU A 22 -5.74 1.00 -18.95
C LEU A 22 -4.91 1.77 -20.00
N PHE A 23 -3.83 1.14 -20.46
CA PHE A 23 -2.81 1.72 -21.34
C PHE A 23 -2.86 1.14 -22.76
N GLU A 24 -3.80 0.23 -23.03
CA GLU A 24 -4.01 -0.28 -24.39
C GLU A 24 -4.50 0.84 -25.32
N GLY A 25 -3.94 0.88 -26.53
CA GLY A 25 -4.28 1.90 -27.52
C GLY A 25 -3.82 3.32 -27.17
N SER A 26 -3.16 3.55 -26.02
CA SER A 26 -2.57 4.86 -25.75
C SER A 26 -1.43 5.13 -26.74
N GLN A 27 -1.59 6.14 -27.57
CA GLN A 27 -0.43 6.76 -28.19
C GLN A 27 0.34 7.46 -27.07
N ALA A 28 1.66 7.28 -27.02
CA ALA A 28 2.48 8.09 -26.13
C ALA A 28 2.13 9.55 -26.47
N VAL A 29 1.61 10.29 -25.50
CA VAL A 29 1.16 11.65 -25.76
C VAL A 29 2.37 12.41 -26.29
N ASP A 30 2.27 12.82 -27.55
CA ASP A 30 3.23 13.61 -28.29
C ASP A 30 3.51 14.85 -27.43
N SER A 31 4.66 14.87 -26.78
CA SER A 31 5.11 15.99 -25.96
C SER A 31 5.52 17.12 -26.91
N ARG A 32 4.53 17.74 -27.56
CA ARG A 32 4.70 18.87 -28.48
C ARG A 32 5.22 20.13 -27.82
N ASP A 33 5.51 20.10 -26.53
CA ASP A 33 6.15 21.20 -25.78
C ASP A 33 7.59 20.91 -25.32
N VAL A 34 8.22 19.80 -25.73
CA VAL A 34 9.66 19.58 -25.52
C VAL A 34 10.41 19.94 -26.81
N ALA A 35 10.66 21.24 -26.97
CA ALA A 35 11.52 21.80 -27.99
C ALA A 35 12.96 21.29 -27.83
N THR A 36 13.27 20.11 -28.35
CA THR A 36 14.50 19.76 -29.09
C THR A 36 14.46 18.27 -29.42
N ALA A 37 13.95 17.99 -30.62
CA ALA A 37 14.20 16.74 -31.29
C ALA A 37 15.72 16.57 -31.49
N PHE A 38 16.34 15.69 -30.72
CA PHE A 38 17.47 14.94 -31.24
C PHE A 38 16.91 13.70 -31.92
N GLN A 39 16.92 13.77 -33.24
CA GLN A 39 16.60 12.67 -34.14
C GLN A 39 17.48 11.45 -33.84
N THR A 40 16.92 10.28 -34.15
CA THR A 40 17.60 8.99 -34.36
C THR A 40 18.21 8.29 -33.14
N PHE A 41 17.37 7.62 -32.34
CA PHE A 41 17.66 6.27 -31.83
C PHE A 41 16.35 5.46 -31.78
N ASP A 42 16.44 4.18 -32.11
CA ASP A 42 15.38 3.22 -32.40
C ASP A 42 14.01 3.46 -31.72
N THR A 43 13.00 3.68 -32.56
CA THR A 43 11.72 4.35 -32.24
C THR A 43 10.73 3.52 -31.41
N GLU A 44 11.06 2.29 -31.01
CA GLU A 44 10.17 1.43 -30.21
C GLU A 44 10.52 1.38 -28.71
N LEU A 45 11.81 1.46 -28.33
CA LEU A 45 12.23 1.27 -26.93
C LEU A 45 11.87 2.45 -26.01
N PHE A 46 11.69 3.65 -26.57
CA PHE A 46 11.51 4.89 -25.78
C PHE A 46 10.07 5.41 -25.76
N ARG A 47 9.09 4.66 -26.28
CA ARG A 47 7.68 5.10 -26.36
C ARG A 47 7.08 5.45 -24.99
N GLY A 48 7.55 4.81 -23.92
CA GLY A 48 7.01 5.01 -22.57
C GLY A 48 7.69 6.07 -21.72
N VAL A 49 8.71 6.76 -22.25
CA VAL A 49 9.49 7.74 -21.48
C VAL A 49 9.71 9.04 -22.24
N VAL A 50 9.90 10.13 -21.49
CA VAL A 50 10.17 11.48 -22.00
C VAL A 50 11.39 12.08 -21.28
N GLN A 51 12.10 12.97 -21.97
CA GLN A 51 13.16 13.77 -21.34
C GLN A 51 12.53 14.85 -20.46
N THR A 52 13.14 15.08 -19.30
CA THR A 52 12.70 16.05 -18.30
C THR A 52 13.89 16.93 -17.90
N PRO A 53 13.68 18.12 -17.32
CA PRO A 53 14.77 18.96 -16.86
C PRO A 53 15.73 18.26 -15.86
N MET A 54 15.28 17.20 -15.21
CA MET A 54 16.03 16.47 -14.18
C MET A 54 16.44 15.04 -14.62
N GLY A 55 16.13 14.62 -15.85
CA GLY A 55 16.45 13.30 -16.38
C GLY A 55 15.37 12.73 -17.30
N VAL A 56 14.82 11.58 -16.92
CA VAL A 56 13.85 10.81 -17.71
C VAL A 56 12.60 10.54 -16.86
N GLY A 57 11.43 10.76 -17.44
CA GLY A 57 10.14 10.46 -16.81
C GLY A 57 9.28 9.54 -17.66
N ASN A 58 8.22 8.99 -17.09
CA ASN A 58 7.23 8.25 -17.86
C ASN A 58 6.42 9.20 -18.76
N ALA A 59 6.09 8.73 -19.96
CA ALA A 59 5.19 9.42 -20.87
C ALA A 59 3.77 9.53 -20.29
N GLY A 60 3.02 10.55 -20.74
CA GLY A 60 1.68 10.83 -20.23
C GLY A 60 0.66 9.72 -20.52
N LEU A 61 -0.40 9.66 -19.70
CA LEU A 61 -1.53 8.75 -19.86
C LEU A 61 -2.58 9.43 -20.75
N ASP A 62 -2.98 8.75 -21.83
CA ASP A 62 -4.10 9.22 -22.65
C ASP A 62 -5.40 9.27 -21.83
N ARG A 63 -5.91 10.47 -21.58
CA ARG A 63 -7.14 10.70 -20.82
C ARG A 63 -8.40 10.67 -21.68
N GLY A 64 -8.29 10.85 -23.01
CA GLY A 64 -9.43 11.00 -23.91
C GLY A 64 -10.29 9.74 -24.01
N GLY A 65 -9.67 8.55 -23.92
CA GLY A 65 -10.37 7.26 -23.93
C GLY A 65 -10.37 6.50 -22.61
N LEU A 66 -9.85 7.11 -21.53
CA LEU A 66 -9.57 6.39 -20.29
C LEU A 66 -10.83 5.81 -19.63
N LEU A 67 -11.92 6.57 -19.60
CA LEU A 67 -13.18 6.10 -19.00
C LEU A 67 -13.73 4.87 -19.73
N HIS A 68 -13.71 4.92 -21.07
CA HIS A 68 -14.17 3.80 -21.90
C HIS A 68 -13.33 2.54 -21.66
N ARG A 69 -12.00 2.68 -21.54
CA ARG A 69 -11.12 1.56 -21.22
C ARG A 69 -11.42 0.99 -19.83
N ILE A 70 -11.61 1.84 -18.82
CA ILE A 70 -12.01 1.41 -17.47
C ILE A 70 -13.32 0.62 -17.53
N GLN A 71 -14.35 1.15 -18.20
CA GLN A 71 -15.66 0.50 -18.31
C GLN A 71 -15.57 -0.85 -19.02
N ALA A 72 -14.80 -0.95 -20.11
CA ALA A 72 -14.57 -2.22 -20.81
C ALA A 72 -13.86 -3.26 -19.92
N ILE A 73 -12.90 -2.84 -19.09
CA ILE A 73 -12.24 -3.71 -18.12
C ILE A 73 -13.24 -4.18 -17.05
N GLN A 74 -14.06 -3.26 -16.54
CA GLN A 74 -15.06 -3.52 -15.52
C GLN A 74 -16.14 -4.49 -16.02
N GLU A 75 -16.66 -4.28 -17.22
CA GLU A 75 -17.63 -5.17 -17.86
C GLU A 75 -17.07 -6.59 -18.02
N ARG A 76 -15.85 -6.72 -18.56
CA ARG A 76 -15.17 -8.01 -18.71
C ARG A 76 -14.95 -8.74 -17.38
N ASN A 77 -14.76 -7.99 -16.30
CA ASN A 77 -14.53 -8.54 -14.96
C ASN A 77 -15.80 -8.64 -14.11
N GLY A 78 -16.99 -8.33 -14.66
CA GLY A 78 -18.26 -8.38 -13.93
C GLY A 78 -18.33 -7.39 -12.77
N LEU A 79 -17.78 -6.18 -12.95
CA LEU A 79 -17.73 -5.11 -11.96
C LEU A 79 -18.66 -3.96 -12.32
N ASP A 80 -19.07 -3.19 -11.31
CA ASP A 80 -19.89 -1.99 -11.51
C ASP A 80 -19.14 -0.93 -12.34
N LEU A 81 -19.82 -0.41 -13.36
CA LEU A 81 -19.24 0.55 -14.29
C LEU A 81 -19.02 1.92 -13.62
N SER A 82 -17.85 2.49 -13.83
CA SER A 82 -17.52 3.84 -13.38
C SER A 82 -18.36 4.86 -14.16
N GLY A 83 -19.12 5.71 -13.47
CA GLY A 83 -19.98 6.72 -14.12
C GLY A 83 -19.24 7.95 -14.67
N SER A 84 -18.09 8.29 -14.10
CA SER A 84 -17.23 9.38 -14.57
C SER A 84 -15.79 9.16 -14.11
N LEU A 85 -14.82 9.88 -14.65
CA LEU A 85 -13.43 9.96 -14.14
C LEU A 85 -13.35 10.82 -12.85
N GLY A 86 -14.35 10.66 -11.97
CA GLY A 86 -14.58 11.44 -10.77
C GLY A 86 -13.47 11.30 -9.71
N VAL A 87 -13.39 12.32 -8.87
CA VAL A 87 -12.23 12.77 -8.08
C VAL A 87 -11.59 11.67 -7.24
N ASN A 88 -10.34 11.36 -7.59
CA ASN A 88 -9.39 10.71 -6.70
C ASN A 88 -8.50 11.81 -6.12
N TYR A 89 -8.24 11.83 -4.82
CA TYR A 89 -7.22 12.67 -4.14
C TYR A 89 -7.06 14.11 -4.66
N GLY A 90 -7.56 15.12 -3.93
CA GLY A 90 -7.29 16.53 -4.26
C GLY A 90 -8.43 17.27 -4.96
N ASP A 91 -9.67 17.14 -4.45
CA ASP A 91 -10.79 18.03 -4.79
C ASP A 91 -10.57 19.50 -4.33
N ASP A 92 -9.40 19.78 -3.76
CA ASP A 92 -8.91 21.13 -3.45
C ASP A 92 -8.17 21.79 -4.63
N GLY A 93 -8.18 21.16 -5.81
CA GLY A 93 -7.56 21.71 -7.03
C GLY A 93 -6.07 21.36 -7.20
N SER A 94 -5.52 20.44 -6.39
CA SER A 94 -4.09 20.06 -6.42
C SER A 94 -3.69 19.02 -7.48
N GLY A 95 -4.64 18.51 -8.28
CA GLY A 95 -4.34 17.75 -9.50
C GLY A 95 -5.10 16.42 -9.61
N LYS A 96 -5.75 16.19 -10.75
CA LYS A 96 -6.56 14.98 -11.03
C LYS A 96 -5.68 13.76 -11.33
N VAL A 97 -5.00 13.19 -10.34
CA VAL A 97 -4.28 11.91 -10.53
C VAL A 97 -5.31 10.78 -10.59
N PRO A 98 -5.32 9.90 -11.60
CA PRO A 98 -6.22 8.75 -11.63
C PRO A 98 -5.79 7.68 -10.62
N HIS A 99 -6.74 7.14 -9.85
CA HIS A 99 -6.50 6.00 -8.98
C HIS A 99 -7.30 4.79 -9.46
N PHE A 100 -6.66 3.62 -9.42
CA PHE A 100 -7.23 2.36 -9.86
C PHE A 100 -7.04 1.30 -8.79
N SER A 101 -8.08 0.51 -8.54
CA SER A 101 -8.08 -0.47 -7.45
C SER A 101 -8.05 -1.88 -8.02
N VAL A 102 -7.21 -2.71 -7.43
CA VAL A 102 -7.13 -4.15 -7.67
C VAL A 102 -7.37 -4.83 -6.34
N GLU A 103 -8.45 -5.59 -6.25
CA GLU A 103 -8.82 -6.32 -5.05
C GLU A 103 -8.36 -7.77 -5.16
N MET A 104 -7.53 -8.20 -4.22
CA MET A 104 -7.01 -9.57 -4.17
C MET A 104 -6.93 -10.06 -2.73
N GLU A 105 -7.59 -11.19 -2.46
CA GLU A 105 -7.50 -11.86 -1.17
C GLU A 105 -6.05 -12.15 -0.74
N THR A 106 -5.80 -12.11 0.57
CA THR A 106 -4.54 -12.47 1.20
C THR A 106 -4.13 -13.90 0.82
N GLY A 107 -2.83 -14.10 0.60
CA GLY A 107 -2.30 -15.41 0.20
C GLY A 107 -2.43 -15.76 -1.29
N THR A 108 -3.09 -14.92 -2.11
CA THR A 108 -3.25 -15.17 -3.55
C THR A 108 -2.09 -14.65 -4.43
N GLY A 109 -1.08 -14.03 -3.81
CA GLY A 109 0.14 -13.56 -4.48
C GLY A 109 0.13 -12.09 -4.91
N LYS A 110 -0.63 -11.22 -4.23
CA LYS A 110 -0.73 -9.77 -4.51
C LYS A 110 0.62 -9.06 -4.73
N THR A 111 1.63 -9.34 -3.90
CA THR A 111 2.98 -8.78 -4.06
C THR A 111 3.64 -9.19 -5.37
N TYR A 112 3.55 -10.47 -5.72
CA TYR A 112 4.05 -10.95 -6.99
C TYR A 112 3.29 -10.32 -8.17
N VAL A 113 1.97 -10.16 -8.04
CA VAL A 113 1.12 -9.52 -9.05
C VAL A 113 1.54 -8.08 -9.32
N TYR A 114 1.63 -7.20 -8.31
CA TYR A 114 1.99 -5.81 -8.59
C TYR A 114 3.43 -5.68 -9.11
N LEU A 115 4.36 -6.55 -8.68
CA LEU A 115 5.72 -6.56 -9.22
C LEU A 115 5.69 -6.97 -10.68
N ARG A 116 4.96 -8.03 -11.01
CA ARG A 116 4.79 -8.49 -12.39
C ARG A 116 4.11 -7.42 -13.27
N THR A 117 3.12 -6.71 -12.73
CA THR A 117 2.50 -5.54 -13.38
C THR A 117 3.53 -4.47 -13.75
N ILE A 118 4.51 -4.18 -12.88
CA ILE A 118 5.60 -3.24 -13.21
C ILE A 118 6.37 -3.71 -14.45
N PHE A 119 6.77 -4.98 -14.48
CA PHE A 119 7.54 -5.54 -15.60
C PHE A 119 6.72 -5.62 -16.88
N ASP A 120 5.45 -6.02 -16.83
CA ASP A 120 4.57 -6.02 -18.00
C ASP A 120 4.30 -4.60 -18.52
N LEU A 121 4.13 -3.61 -17.64
CA LEU A 121 3.99 -2.20 -18.03
C LEU A 121 5.26 -1.68 -18.69
N HIS A 122 6.43 -2.05 -18.18
CA HIS A 122 7.71 -1.74 -18.82
C HIS A 122 7.83 -2.40 -20.19
N ALA A 123 7.58 -3.70 -20.27
CA ALA A 123 7.75 -4.48 -21.50
C ALA A 123 6.78 -4.06 -22.62
N ARG A 124 5.52 -3.72 -22.28
CA ARG A 124 4.49 -3.41 -23.28
C ARG A 124 4.35 -1.92 -23.58
N HIS A 125 4.60 -1.07 -22.59
CA HIS A 125 4.37 0.37 -22.71
C HIS A 125 5.63 1.22 -22.52
N GLY A 126 6.77 0.62 -22.16
CA GLY A 126 8.05 1.32 -22.01
C GLY A 126 8.18 2.15 -20.73
N PHE A 127 7.23 2.09 -19.80
CA PHE A 127 7.32 2.83 -18.54
C PHE A 127 8.52 2.36 -17.72
N ALA A 128 9.26 3.28 -17.13
CA ALA A 128 10.52 2.97 -16.45
C ALA A 128 10.56 3.42 -14.99
N LYS A 129 9.60 4.25 -14.55
CA LYS A 129 9.65 4.92 -13.24
C LYS A 129 8.50 4.45 -12.36
N PHE A 130 8.82 3.67 -11.34
CA PHE A 130 7.83 3.09 -10.42
C PHE A 130 8.20 3.36 -8.96
N ILE A 131 7.18 3.66 -8.17
CA ILE A 131 7.31 3.83 -6.71
C ILE A 131 6.33 2.90 -6.02
N ILE A 132 6.82 2.06 -5.12
CA ILE A 132 6.00 1.19 -4.26
C ILE A 132 5.93 1.84 -2.88
N VAL A 133 4.73 2.26 -2.48
CA VAL A 133 4.44 2.83 -1.16
C VAL A 133 3.82 1.75 -0.28
N VAL A 134 4.46 1.46 0.85
CA VAL A 134 4.06 0.43 1.81
C VAL A 134 3.78 1.05 3.18
N PRO A 135 2.96 0.41 4.04
CA PRO A 135 2.53 1.01 5.31
C PRO A 135 3.51 0.75 6.47
N SER A 136 4.45 -0.18 6.34
CA SER A 136 5.36 -0.53 7.44
C SER A 136 6.72 -1.02 6.94
N VAL A 137 7.71 -0.96 7.83
CA VAL A 137 9.05 -1.51 7.60
C VAL A 137 8.99 -3.01 7.33
N ALA A 138 8.14 -3.77 8.03
CA ALA A 138 8.03 -5.21 7.80
C ALA A 138 7.54 -5.55 6.38
N ILE A 139 6.53 -4.82 5.89
CA ILE A 139 6.02 -5.01 4.52
C ILE A 139 7.05 -4.55 3.49
N ARG A 140 7.81 -3.49 3.79
CA ARG A 140 8.96 -3.06 2.97
C ARG A 140 9.99 -4.18 2.83
N GLU A 141 10.44 -4.76 3.93
CA GLU A 141 11.44 -5.85 3.91
C GLU A 141 10.90 -7.07 3.16
N GLY A 142 9.62 -7.42 3.34
CA GLY A 142 8.97 -8.49 2.56
C GLY A 142 8.95 -8.22 1.06
N THR A 143 8.69 -6.96 0.67
CA THR A 143 8.72 -6.52 -0.74
C THR A 143 10.13 -6.63 -1.33
N LEU A 144 11.15 -6.16 -0.61
CA LEU A 144 12.55 -6.27 -1.02
C LEU A 144 13.00 -7.72 -1.13
N LYS A 145 12.58 -8.56 -0.18
CA LYS A 145 12.89 -9.98 -0.22
C LYS A 145 12.25 -10.65 -1.43
N THR A 146 11.02 -10.27 -1.78
CA THR A 146 10.36 -10.77 -2.99
C THR A 146 11.13 -10.34 -4.24
N LEU A 147 11.48 -9.06 -4.38
CA LEU A 147 12.30 -8.53 -5.48
C LEU A 147 13.65 -9.24 -5.64
N GLU A 148 14.29 -9.59 -4.52
CA GLU A 148 15.53 -10.37 -4.50
C GLU A 148 15.31 -11.81 -4.99
N MET A 149 14.31 -12.50 -4.43
CA MET A 149 14.03 -13.90 -4.75
C MET A 149 13.51 -14.11 -6.16
N THR A 150 12.73 -13.16 -6.70
CA THR A 150 12.17 -13.23 -8.05
C THR A 150 13.12 -12.70 -9.11
N ARG A 151 14.35 -12.29 -8.77
CA ARG A 151 15.29 -11.67 -9.73
C ARG A 151 15.59 -12.54 -10.95
N ASP A 152 16.00 -13.79 -10.71
CA ASP A 152 16.30 -14.73 -11.80
C ASP A 152 15.03 -15.08 -12.60
N HIS A 153 13.91 -15.23 -11.89
CA HIS A 153 12.60 -15.50 -12.48
C HIS A 153 12.15 -14.38 -13.43
N PHE A 154 12.16 -13.13 -12.99
CA PHE A 154 11.77 -11.99 -13.82
C PHE A 154 12.76 -11.73 -14.96
N ARG A 155 14.07 -11.92 -14.74
CA ARG A 155 15.04 -11.86 -15.84
C ARG A 155 14.77 -12.92 -16.91
N SER A 156 14.37 -14.13 -16.52
CA SER A 156 13.99 -15.16 -17.48
C SER A 156 12.67 -14.84 -18.18
N LEU A 157 11.68 -14.34 -17.44
CA LEU A 157 10.33 -14.08 -17.95
C LEU A 157 10.26 -12.86 -18.89
N TYR A 158 11.12 -11.85 -18.66
CA TYR A 158 11.15 -10.59 -19.41
C TYR A 158 12.47 -10.39 -20.15
N ASN A 159 12.99 -11.42 -20.84
CA ASN A 159 14.11 -11.30 -21.77
C ASN A 159 15.34 -10.54 -21.24
N GLN A 160 15.73 -10.83 -19.99
CA GLN A 160 16.90 -10.24 -19.31
C GLN A 160 16.83 -8.70 -19.14
N VAL A 161 15.62 -8.14 -19.05
CA VAL A 161 15.42 -6.70 -18.79
C VAL A 161 16.29 -6.23 -17.61
N PRO A 162 17.16 -5.23 -17.82
CA PRO A 162 17.92 -4.63 -16.75
C PRO A 162 17.00 -3.77 -15.89
N TYR A 163 17.04 -4.00 -14.58
CA TYR A 163 16.30 -3.20 -13.61
C TYR A 163 17.09 -3.03 -12.33
N ASP A 164 16.87 -1.90 -11.68
CA ASP A 164 17.36 -1.62 -10.33
C ASP A 164 16.19 -1.31 -9.40
N TYR A 165 16.35 -1.71 -8.14
CA TYR A 165 15.44 -1.34 -7.07
C TYR A 165 16.21 -0.86 -5.84
N PHE A 166 15.61 0.05 -5.08
CA PHE A 166 16.20 0.55 -3.84
C PHE A 166 15.14 1.07 -2.87
N VAL A 167 15.51 1.14 -1.60
CA VAL A 167 14.70 1.78 -0.56
C VAL A 167 15.03 3.27 -0.50
N TYR A 168 14.01 4.11 -0.44
CA TYR A 168 14.21 5.52 -0.15
C TYR A 168 14.91 5.70 1.19
N ASP A 169 16.04 6.42 1.17
CA ASP A 169 16.84 6.77 2.33
C ASP A 169 17.26 8.23 2.15
N SER A 170 16.85 9.09 3.07
CA SER A 170 17.14 10.52 3.08
C SER A 170 18.64 10.81 3.10
N LYS A 171 19.46 9.85 3.53
CA LYS A 171 20.93 9.96 3.55
C LYS A 171 21.59 9.56 2.23
N LYS A 172 20.86 8.95 1.29
CA LYS A 172 21.38 8.42 0.02
C LYS A 172 20.81 9.15 -1.20
N LEU A 173 20.93 10.47 -1.21
CA LEU A 173 20.36 11.33 -2.27
C LEU A 173 20.88 11.01 -3.68
N GLY A 174 22.07 10.43 -3.81
CA GLY A 174 22.60 9.96 -5.11
C GLY A 174 21.69 8.91 -5.78
N LYS A 175 20.96 8.10 -5.00
CA LYS A 175 19.99 7.13 -5.53
C LYS A 175 18.75 7.80 -6.12
N ILE A 176 18.30 8.92 -5.56
CA ILE A 176 17.21 9.71 -6.13
C ILE A 176 17.61 10.33 -7.47
N ARG A 177 18.83 10.87 -7.55
CA ARG A 177 19.36 11.38 -8.82
C ARG A 177 19.47 10.26 -9.87
N GLN A 178 20.00 9.08 -9.50
CA GLN A 178 20.06 7.90 -10.37
C GLN A 178 18.66 7.45 -10.82
N PHE A 179 17.69 7.44 -9.91
CA PHE A 179 16.29 7.11 -10.23
C PHE A 179 15.74 8.03 -11.30
N ALA A 180 15.99 9.34 -11.23
CA ALA A 180 15.52 10.29 -12.24
C ALA A 180 16.31 10.19 -13.56
N SER A 181 17.63 9.98 -13.53
CA SER A 181 18.45 10.05 -14.74
C SER A 181 18.53 8.74 -15.55
N SER A 182 18.28 7.58 -14.92
CA SER A 182 18.36 6.28 -15.60
C SER A 182 17.30 6.14 -16.71
N ASN A 183 17.59 5.44 -17.80
CA ASN A 183 16.59 5.03 -18.79
C ASN A 183 16.12 3.58 -18.60
N GLN A 184 16.72 2.84 -17.66
CA GLN A 184 16.33 1.48 -17.32
C GLN A 184 15.13 1.45 -16.36
N LEU A 185 14.53 0.28 -16.18
CA LEU A 185 13.48 0.08 -15.19
C LEU A 185 14.00 0.38 -13.77
N GLN A 186 13.35 1.34 -13.10
CA GLN A 186 13.68 1.78 -11.75
C GLN A 186 12.48 1.60 -10.82
N ILE A 187 12.71 0.89 -9.70
CA ILE A 187 11.70 0.63 -8.68
C ILE A 187 12.16 1.20 -7.34
N MET A 188 11.55 2.29 -6.90
CA MET A 188 11.80 2.87 -5.58
C MET A 188 10.77 2.34 -4.57
N VAL A 189 11.21 1.80 -3.44
CA VAL A 189 10.32 1.36 -2.36
C VAL A 189 10.39 2.37 -1.21
N ILE A 190 9.24 2.86 -0.76
CA ILE A 190 9.13 3.87 0.30
C ILE A 190 8.09 3.45 1.34
N ASN A 191 8.41 3.61 2.61
CA ASN A 191 7.41 3.52 3.68
C ASN A 191 6.69 4.87 3.79
N ILE A 192 5.37 4.88 3.97
CA ILE A 192 4.61 6.12 4.15
C ILE A 192 5.11 6.98 5.32
N ASP A 193 5.67 6.35 6.36
CA ASP A 193 6.25 7.08 7.50
C ASP A 193 7.44 7.96 7.11
N ALA A 194 8.14 7.65 6.02
CA ALA A 194 9.22 8.49 5.51
C ALA A 194 8.72 9.91 5.15
N PHE A 195 7.43 10.05 4.82
CA PHE A 195 6.80 11.35 4.59
C PHE A 195 6.22 11.99 5.86
N ARG A 196 5.99 11.21 6.92
CA ARG A 196 5.48 11.70 8.22
C ARG A 196 6.60 12.16 9.15
N GLY A 197 7.79 11.56 9.03
CA GLY A 197 8.96 11.93 9.82
C GLY A 197 9.41 13.35 9.51
N LYS A 198 9.39 14.26 10.49
CA LYS A 198 9.76 15.68 10.31
C LYS A 198 11.14 15.86 9.66
N ALA A 199 12.11 15.00 9.99
CA ALA A 199 13.46 15.07 9.43
C ALA A 199 13.51 14.59 7.98
N ASP A 200 12.99 13.40 7.68
CA ASP A 200 13.04 12.81 6.33
C ASP A 200 12.14 13.54 5.34
N SER A 201 10.96 13.99 5.78
CA SER A 201 10.08 14.87 5.02
C SER A 201 10.80 16.17 4.64
N ARG A 202 11.48 16.80 5.59
CA ARG A 202 12.27 18.01 5.34
C ARG A 202 13.47 17.75 4.43
N VAL A 203 14.08 16.56 4.49
CA VAL A 203 15.13 16.18 3.54
C VAL A 203 14.58 16.09 2.13
N PHE A 204 13.39 15.51 1.98
CA PHE A 204 12.72 15.38 0.69
C PHE A 204 12.30 16.73 0.09
N THR A 205 11.85 17.68 0.93
CA THR A 205 11.28 18.96 0.47
C THR A 205 12.23 20.16 0.45
N ASP A 206 13.38 20.10 1.13
CA ASP A 206 14.34 21.21 1.16
C ASP A 206 15.43 21.04 0.08
N THR A 207 16.04 22.15 -0.34
CA THR A 207 17.16 22.15 -1.28
C THR A 207 18.38 21.45 -0.69
N ARG A 208 19.18 20.81 -1.54
CA ARG A 208 20.36 20.04 -1.12
C ARG A 208 21.55 20.34 -2.03
N ASP A 209 22.68 20.69 -1.43
CA ASP A 209 23.93 20.95 -2.18
C ASP A 209 24.40 19.71 -2.95
N GLN A 210 24.21 18.51 -2.38
CA GLN A 210 24.47 17.22 -3.04
C GLN A 210 23.63 17.01 -4.32
N LEU A 211 22.50 17.72 -4.41
CA LEU A 211 21.60 17.74 -5.56
C LEU A 211 21.73 19.04 -6.36
N SER A 212 22.88 19.71 -6.30
CA SER A 212 23.15 20.93 -7.06
C SER A 212 22.15 22.05 -6.73
N GLY A 213 21.67 22.10 -5.49
CA GLY A 213 20.69 23.09 -5.03
C GLY A 213 19.23 22.72 -5.30
N HIS A 214 18.94 21.59 -5.95
CA HIS A 214 17.58 21.11 -6.17
C HIS A 214 17.04 20.29 -4.98
N ARG A 215 15.70 20.16 -4.90
CA ARG A 215 15.04 19.34 -3.88
C ARG A 215 14.95 17.90 -4.36
N PRO A 216 15.15 16.87 -3.50
CA PRO A 216 14.92 15.48 -3.89
C PRO A 216 13.51 15.23 -4.44
N ALA A 217 12.50 15.91 -3.91
CA ALA A 217 11.14 15.88 -4.41
C ALA A 217 11.02 16.28 -5.88
N ASP A 218 11.80 17.28 -6.34
CA ASP A 218 11.73 17.75 -7.73
C ASP A 218 12.26 16.69 -8.71
N PHE A 219 13.31 15.96 -8.34
CA PHE A 219 13.79 14.83 -9.13
C PHE A 219 12.70 13.76 -9.27
N VAL A 220 12.10 13.35 -8.15
CA VAL A 220 11.05 12.32 -8.17
C VAL A 220 9.83 12.81 -8.95
N ALA A 221 9.34 14.00 -8.67
CA ALA A 221 8.16 14.58 -9.31
C ALA A 221 8.34 14.78 -10.83
N SER A 222 9.57 15.10 -11.28
CA SER A 222 9.86 15.20 -12.71
C SER A 222 9.67 13.89 -13.46
N THR A 223 9.74 12.74 -12.78
CA THR A 223 9.68 11.42 -13.42
C THR A 223 8.28 10.93 -13.77
N ASN A 224 7.22 11.62 -13.34
CA ASN A 224 5.82 11.17 -13.45
C ASN A 224 5.67 9.66 -13.10
N PRO A 225 6.07 9.24 -11.89
CA PRO A 225 6.13 7.83 -11.56
C PRO A 225 4.74 7.18 -11.57
N ILE A 226 4.67 5.90 -11.94
CA ILE A 226 3.49 5.09 -11.59
C ILE A 226 3.65 4.68 -10.13
N VAL A 227 2.71 5.11 -9.29
CA VAL A 227 2.72 4.81 -7.86
C VAL A 227 1.89 3.58 -7.59
N ILE A 228 2.48 2.59 -6.93
CA ILE A 228 1.81 1.39 -6.43
C ILE A 228 1.65 1.54 -4.92
N ILE A 229 0.43 1.38 -4.42
CA ILE A 229 0.13 1.41 -2.99
C ILE A 229 -0.29 0.00 -2.57
N ASP A 230 0.48 -0.58 -1.65
CA ASP A 230 0.13 -1.83 -0.98
C ASP A 230 -0.61 -1.53 0.33
N GLU A 231 -1.78 -2.15 0.53
CA GLU A 231 -2.67 -1.89 1.66
C GLU A 231 -3.02 -0.40 1.85
N PRO A 232 -3.67 0.24 0.86
CA PRO A 232 -4.04 1.66 0.87
C PRO A 232 -4.70 2.13 2.16
N GLN A 233 -5.60 1.32 2.74
CA GLN A 233 -6.29 1.64 3.99
C GLN A 233 -5.36 1.89 5.20
N SER A 234 -4.10 1.48 5.10
CA SER A 234 -3.04 1.72 6.10
C SER A 234 -2.04 2.78 5.65
N VAL A 235 -1.91 3.02 4.34
CA VAL A 235 -0.98 4.00 3.74
C VAL A 235 -1.61 5.38 3.64
N ASP A 236 -2.71 5.51 2.92
CA ASP A 236 -3.26 6.81 2.50
C ASP A 236 -4.47 7.26 3.34
N ASN A 237 -4.47 6.78 4.59
CA ASN A 237 -5.55 6.97 5.56
C ASN A 237 -5.64 8.37 6.20
N THR A 238 -4.70 9.28 5.91
CA THR A 238 -4.71 10.65 6.44
C THR A 238 -4.47 11.67 5.33
N PRO A 239 -5.11 12.86 5.35
CA PRO A 239 -4.91 13.90 4.33
C PRO A 239 -3.43 14.27 4.10
N ALA A 240 -2.60 14.19 5.14
CA ALA A 240 -1.16 14.41 5.01
C ALA A 240 -0.46 13.32 4.18
N ALA A 241 -0.80 12.04 4.39
CA ALA A 241 -0.31 10.94 3.57
C ALA A 241 -0.81 11.06 2.11
N GLN A 242 -2.07 11.46 1.94
CA GLN A 242 -2.67 11.75 0.64
C GLN A 242 -1.88 12.82 -0.13
N LYS A 243 -1.62 13.95 0.53
CA LYS A 243 -0.83 15.05 -0.03
C LYS A 243 0.62 14.63 -0.32
N ALA A 244 1.22 13.80 0.53
CA ALA A 244 2.58 13.29 0.30
C ALA A 244 2.65 12.43 -0.98
N ILE A 245 1.68 11.54 -1.19
CA ILE A 245 1.61 10.73 -2.40
C ILE A 245 1.41 11.61 -3.64
N LEU A 246 0.51 12.60 -3.56
CA LEU A 246 0.30 13.58 -4.64
C LEU A 246 1.56 14.39 -4.95
N SER A 247 2.37 14.72 -3.93
CA SER A 247 3.62 15.47 -4.13
C SER A 247 4.69 14.73 -4.94
N LEU A 248 4.53 13.42 -5.14
CA LEU A 248 5.36 12.63 -6.06
C LEU A 248 5.02 12.88 -7.54
N ASN A 249 4.00 13.70 -7.81
CA ASN A 249 3.45 13.97 -9.14
C ASN A 249 3.20 12.68 -9.95
N PRO A 250 2.38 11.72 -9.45
CA PRO A 250 2.21 10.43 -10.09
C PRO A 250 1.52 10.55 -11.46
N LEU A 251 1.92 9.68 -12.40
CA LEU A 251 1.16 9.47 -13.63
C LEU A 251 -0.24 8.91 -13.33
N CYS A 252 -0.27 7.90 -12.47
CA CYS A 252 -1.46 7.32 -11.88
C CYS A 252 -1.08 6.52 -10.62
N THR A 253 -2.09 6.14 -9.84
CA THR A 253 -1.92 5.33 -8.64
C THR A 253 -2.63 3.98 -8.79
N LEU A 254 -1.89 2.89 -8.63
CA LEU A 254 -2.41 1.51 -8.61
C LEU A 254 -2.49 1.02 -7.15
N ARG A 255 -3.69 0.70 -6.69
CA ARG A 255 -3.98 0.36 -5.29
C ARG A 255 -4.26 -1.14 -5.18
N TYR A 256 -3.45 -1.86 -4.43
CA TYR A 256 -3.60 -3.29 -4.21
C TYR A 256 -4.01 -3.55 -2.74
N SER A 257 -5.16 -4.19 -2.54
CA SER A 257 -5.67 -4.52 -1.19
C SER A 257 -6.56 -5.75 -1.25
N ALA A 258 -6.72 -6.45 -0.13
CA ALA A 258 -7.84 -7.37 0.05
C ALA A 258 -9.09 -6.63 0.57
N THR A 259 -8.91 -5.47 1.21
CA THR A 259 -9.95 -4.77 1.98
C THR A 259 -9.97 -3.29 1.63
N HIS A 260 -10.34 -2.95 0.40
CA HIS A 260 -10.48 -1.54 0.00
C HIS A 260 -11.58 -0.87 0.82
N ARG A 261 -11.24 0.19 1.56
CA ARG A 261 -12.27 1.04 2.20
C ARG A 261 -13.05 1.85 1.18
N ASN A 262 -12.34 2.40 0.21
CA ASN A 262 -12.88 3.20 -0.90
C ASN A 262 -12.23 2.68 -2.19
N PRO A 263 -12.87 1.74 -2.92
CA PRO A 263 -12.35 1.26 -4.19
C PRO A 263 -12.54 2.34 -5.27
N TYR A 264 -11.44 2.90 -5.75
CA TYR A 264 -11.42 3.83 -6.88
C TYR A 264 -11.25 3.06 -8.18
N HIS A 265 -12.15 3.23 -9.15
CA HIS A 265 -12.14 2.56 -10.45
C HIS A 265 -11.67 1.10 -10.33
N LEU A 266 -12.44 0.28 -9.61
CA LEU A 266 -12.10 -1.12 -9.36
C LEU A 266 -11.96 -1.84 -10.70
N LEU A 267 -10.76 -2.38 -10.96
CA LEU A 267 -10.41 -3.02 -12.22
C LEU A 267 -10.52 -4.53 -12.16
N TYR A 268 -10.27 -5.10 -10.99
CA TYR A 268 -10.27 -6.54 -10.77
C TYR A 268 -10.64 -6.83 -9.32
N ARG A 269 -11.37 -7.93 -9.11
CA ARG A 269 -11.73 -8.44 -7.79
C ARG A 269 -11.55 -9.95 -7.74
N LEU A 270 -10.84 -10.40 -6.71
CA LEU A 270 -10.78 -11.78 -6.25
C LEU A 270 -11.08 -11.77 -4.76
N ASP A 271 -12.35 -11.98 -4.43
CA ASP A 271 -12.85 -11.96 -3.05
C ASP A 271 -12.52 -13.28 -2.31
N PRO A 272 -12.63 -13.32 -0.97
CA PRO A 272 -12.29 -14.52 -0.20
C PRO A 272 -13.11 -15.76 -0.58
N VAL A 273 -14.38 -15.60 -0.96
CA VAL A 273 -15.24 -16.73 -1.37
C VAL A 273 -14.72 -17.31 -2.68
N GLN A 274 -14.46 -16.46 -3.68
CA GLN A 274 -13.88 -16.87 -4.95
C GLN A 274 -12.48 -17.49 -4.79
N ALA A 275 -11.66 -16.96 -3.90
CA ALA A 275 -10.33 -17.51 -3.62
C ALA A 275 -10.42 -18.91 -3.01
N TYR A 276 -11.38 -19.12 -2.10
CA TYR A 276 -11.64 -20.41 -1.48
C TYR A 276 -12.24 -21.43 -2.48
N ASP A 277 -13.28 -21.03 -3.23
CA ASP A 277 -13.96 -21.87 -4.22
C ASP A 277 -13.02 -22.32 -5.34
N ARG A 278 -12.03 -21.49 -5.69
CA ARG A 278 -10.98 -21.81 -6.67
C ARG A 278 -9.78 -22.55 -6.07
N HIS A 279 -9.84 -22.93 -4.80
CA HIS A 279 -8.78 -23.62 -4.06
C HIS A 279 -7.42 -22.88 -4.09
N LEU A 280 -7.46 -21.54 -4.13
CA LEU A 280 -6.26 -20.70 -4.12
C LEU A 280 -5.74 -20.47 -2.70
N VAL A 281 -6.60 -20.61 -1.70
CA VAL A 281 -6.30 -20.48 -0.28
C VAL A 281 -6.79 -21.69 0.50
N LYS A 282 -6.24 -21.90 1.69
CA LYS A 282 -6.71 -22.97 2.59
C LYS A 282 -7.99 -22.55 3.29
N GLY A 283 -8.87 -23.53 3.53
CA GLY A 283 -9.98 -23.36 4.46
C GLY A 283 -9.49 -23.16 5.90
N ILE A 284 -10.26 -22.40 6.67
CA ILE A 284 -10.02 -22.19 8.09
C ILE A 284 -11.05 -23.04 8.84
N ASP A 285 -10.57 -23.97 9.66
CA ASP A 285 -11.39 -24.68 10.64
C ASP A 285 -11.21 -24.02 12.01
N VAL A 286 -12.32 -23.60 12.62
CA VAL A 286 -12.31 -22.86 13.88
C VAL A 286 -12.75 -23.78 15.00
N SER A 287 -11.78 -24.36 15.70
CA SER A 287 -12.03 -25.08 16.95
C SER A 287 -12.06 -24.08 18.11
N SER A 288 -13.24 -23.68 18.57
CA SER A 288 -13.36 -22.88 19.79
C SER A 288 -13.19 -23.77 21.02
N SER A 289 -12.24 -23.45 21.90
CA SER A 289 -12.07 -24.10 23.21
C SER A 289 -13.03 -23.57 24.28
N TYR A 290 -13.97 -22.71 23.90
CA TYR A 290 -14.99 -22.17 24.81
C TYR A 290 -16.12 -23.20 24.97
N SER A 291 -16.57 -23.39 26.20
CA SER A 291 -17.85 -24.03 26.46
C SER A 291 -18.94 -23.28 25.72
N THR A 292 -19.88 -24.02 25.15
CA THR A 292 -21.08 -23.55 24.43
C THR A 292 -22.06 -22.81 25.36
N GLY A 293 -21.60 -21.76 26.04
CA GLY A 293 -22.39 -20.85 26.84
C GLY A 293 -22.34 -19.48 26.20
N THR A 294 -23.51 -18.89 25.94
CA THR A 294 -23.64 -17.47 25.64
C THR A 294 -22.95 -16.68 26.75
N ILE A 295 -21.99 -15.81 26.41
CA ILE A 295 -21.42 -14.87 27.40
C ILE A 295 -22.59 -14.01 27.91
N SER A 296 -23.03 -14.27 29.13
CA SER A 296 -24.15 -13.58 29.77
C SER A 296 -23.63 -12.33 30.49
N GLN A 297 -24.49 -11.33 30.71
CA GLN A 297 -24.16 -10.23 31.63
C GLN A 297 -23.88 -10.73 33.07
N ALA A 298 -24.23 -11.98 33.38
CA ALA A 298 -23.93 -12.63 34.64
C ALA A 298 -22.51 -13.22 34.70
N ASP A 299 -21.77 -13.28 33.59
CA ASP A 299 -20.42 -13.85 33.59
C ASP A 299 -19.41 -12.91 34.24
N PRO A 300 -18.40 -13.47 34.92
CA PRO A 300 -17.37 -12.66 35.55
C PRO A 300 -16.61 -11.80 34.53
N TYR A 301 -16.62 -10.49 34.75
CA TYR A 301 -15.81 -9.56 33.97
C TYR A 301 -15.23 -8.47 34.89
N MET A 302 -14.12 -7.87 34.45
CA MET A 302 -13.53 -6.69 35.09
C MET A 302 -13.56 -5.53 34.12
N LYS A 303 -14.04 -4.36 34.58
CA LYS A 303 -14.02 -3.12 33.81
C LYS A 303 -13.32 -2.02 34.58
N LEU A 304 -12.34 -1.38 33.97
CA LEU A 304 -11.71 -0.17 34.50
C LEU A 304 -12.64 1.02 34.29
N GLU A 305 -13.09 1.64 35.39
CA GLU A 305 -13.98 2.81 35.35
C GLU A 305 -13.21 4.12 35.48
N LYS A 306 -12.18 4.16 36.33
CA LYS A 306 -11.38 5.38 36.52
C LYS A 306 -9.98 5.07 37.04
N VAL A 307 -9.01 5.88 36.63
CA VAL A 307 -7.68 5.95 37.27
C VAL A 307 -7.57 7.29 38.00
N ASP A 308 -7.23 7.24 39.28
CA ASP A 308 -6.99 8.42 40.11
C ASP A 308 -5.47 8.61 40.27
N LEU A 309 -4.93 9.63 39.60
CA LEU A 309 -3.53 10.06 39.69
C LEU A 309 -3.41 11.23 40.66
N ARG A 310 -2.69 11.05 41.78
CA ARG A 310 -2.39 12.17 42.70
C ARG A 310 -1.19 12.96 42.17
N GLN A 311 -1.36 14.27 41.94
CA GLN A 311 -0.22 15.15 41.63
C GLN A 311 0.76 15.16 42.81
N GLY A 312 2.05 14.95 42.53
CA GLY A 312 3.11 14.88 43.56
C GLY A 312 3.68 13.48 43.85
N GLY A 313 3.43 12.47 43.00
CA GLY A 313 4.11 11.17 43.10
C GLY A 313 3.48 10.16 44.07
N GLY A 314 2.22 10.37 44.48
CA GLY A 314 1.48 9.41 45.31
C GLY A 314 1.06 8.13 44.55
N SER A 315 0.74 7.07 45.30
CA SER A 315 0.30 5.76 44.76
C SER A 315 -0.89 5.88 43.80
N ILE A 316 -0.76 5.35 42.59
CA ILE A 316 -1.85 5.25 41.59
C ILE A 316 -2.94 4.32 42.13
N ARG A 317 -4.21 4.74 42.01
CA ARG A 317 -5.38 3.92 42.34
C ARG A 317 -6.29 3.77 41.12
N ALA A 318 -6.88 2.60 40.97
CA ALA A 318 -7.88 2.31 39.95
C ALA A 318 -9.22 1.97 40.61
N ARG A 319 -10.31 2.46 40.04
CA ARG A 319 -11.66 2.00 40.34
C ARG A 319 -12.10 1.00 39.29
N LEU A 320 -12.42 -0.20 39.76
CA LEU A 320 -12.82 -1.33 38.93
C LEU A 320 -14.27 -1.71 39.24
N LYS A 321 -15.00 -2.10 38.20
CA LYS A 321 -16.31 -2.74 38.30
C LYS A 321 -16.10 -4.25 38.09
N LEU A 322 -16.45 -5.04 39.10
CA LEU A 322 -16.30 -6.49 39.11
C LEU A 322 -17.69 -7.15 39.09
N GLN A 323 -18.00 -7.90 38.04
CA GLN A 323 -19.21 -8.71 37.98
C GLN A 323 -18.92 -10.10 38.52
N LYS A 324 -19.74 -10.59 39.44
CA LYS A 324 -19.64 -11.96 39.98
C LYS A 324 -20.60 -12.88 39.23
N ALA A 325 -20.18 -14.13 39.01
CA ALA A 325 -21.04 -15.17 38.46
C ALA A 325 -22.35 -15.26 39.27
N GLY A 326 -23.48 -15.02 38.62
CA GLY A 326 -24.82 -15.10 39.24
C GLY A 326 -25.21 -13.92 40.15
N ALA A 327 -24.38 -12.88 40.29
CA ALA A 327 -24.75 -11.69 41.06
C ALA A 327 -25.61 -10.72 40.23
N ALA A 328 -26.67 -10.16 40.82
CA ALA A 328 -27.55 -9.21 40.13
C ALA A 328 -26.88 -7.86 39.82
N VAL A 329 -25.83 -7.47 40.58
CA VAL A 329 -25.15 -6.18 40.46
C VAL A 329 -23.64 -6.36 40.64
N ALA A 330 -22.86 -5.78 39.73
CA ALA A 330 -21.41 -5.71 39.84
C ALA A 330 -20.96 -4.78 40.98
N SER A 331 -19.90 -5.16 41.69
CA SER A 331 -19.31 -4.38 42.78
C SER A 331 -18.27 -3.38 42.27
N MET A 332 -18.21 -2.20 42.89
CA MET A 332 -17.18 -1.20 42.64
C MET A 332 -16.08 -1.33 43.68
N VAL A 333 -14.86 -1.66 43.24
CA VAL A 333 -13.69 -1.81 44.12
C VAL A 333 -12.62 -0.80 43.76
N THR A 334 -11.91 -0.29 44.77
CA THR A 334 -10.72 0.54 44.57
C THR A 334 -9.48 -0.28 44.87
N VAL A 335 -8.57 -0.34 43.91
CA VAL A 335 -7.32 -1.10 43.99
C VAL A 335 -6.10 -0.22 43.75
N LYS A 336 -4.96 -0.67 44.28
CA LYS A 336 -3.63 -0.16 43.96
C LYS A 336 -2.76 -1.32 43.49
N ARG A 337 -1.58 -1.02 42.94
CA ARG A 337 -0.61 -2.03 42.54
C ARG A 337 -0.32 -3.00 43.70
N GLY A 338 -0.48 -4.30 43.44
CA GLY A 338 -0.24 -5.39 44.41
C GLY A 338 -1.44 -5.74 45.30
N ASP A 339 -2.61 -5.13 45.09
CA ASP A 339 -3.85 -5.59 45.72
C ASP A 339 -4.35 -6.88 45.03
N ASP A 340 -4.80 -7.86 45.81
CA ASP A 340 -5.41 -9.09 45.32
C ASP A 340 -6.89 -8.87 44.97
N LEU A 341 -7.24 -9.10 43.70
CA LEU A 341 -8.61 -8.94 43.20
C LEU A 341 -9.56 -10.02 43.73
N PHE A 342 -9.08 -11.22 44.06
CA PHE A 342 -9.87 -12.24 44.72
C PHE A 342 -10.41 -11.72 46.05
N ALA A 343 -9.52 -11.27 46.94
CA ALA A 343 -9.91 -10.68 48.22
C ALA A 343 -10.79 -9.43 48.05
N LYS A 344 -10.47 -8.54 47.10
CA LYS A 344 -11.26 -7.32 46.86
C LYS A 344 -12.66 -7.59 46.33
N SER A 345 -12.85 -8.71 45.63
CA SER A 345 -14.13 -9.12 45.07
C SER A 345 -15.06 -9.82 46.06
N GLY A 346 -14.63 -10.04 47.30
CA GLY A 346 -15.34 -10.86 48.28
C GLY A 346 -15.21 -12.35 47.96
N ASP A 347 -13.96 -12.78 47.72
CA ASP A 347 -13.55 -14.17 47.50
C ASP A 347 -14.31 -14.84 46.33
N ASN A 348 -14.51 -14.10 45.24
CA ASN A 348 -15.08 -14.68 44.03
C ASN A 348 -14.01 -15.48 43.29
N GLU A 349 -14.19 -16.79 43.23
CA GLU A 349 -13.27 -17.74 42.56
C GLU A 349 -12.99 -17.40 41.10
N ALA A 350 -13.85 -16.66 40.41
CA ALA A 350 -13.55 -16.18 39.06
C ALA A 350 -12.34 -15.22 38.98
N TYR A 351 -11.93 -14.66 40.12
CA TYR A 351 -10.73 -13.83 40.27
C TYR A 351 -9.62 -14.54 41.06
N ALA A 352 -9.81 -15.80 41.45
CA ALA A 352 -8.71 -16.66 41.90
C ALA A 352 -7.89 -17.02 40.65
N ASP A 353 -6.56 -16.96 40.73
CA ASP A 353 -5.60 -17.19 39.64
C ASP A 353 -5.26 -15.98 38.73
N ASN A 354 -4.54 -15.03 39.33
CA ASN A 354 -3.68 -14.03 38.65
C ASN A 354 -4.36 -12.89 37.88
N TRP A 355 -5.42 -12.32 38.45
CA TRP A 355 -5.73 -10.91 38.20
C TRP A 355 -4.87 -10.04 39.15
N VAL A 356 -3.58 -9.87 38.83
CA VAL A 356 -2.61 -9.05 39.61
C VAL A 356 -2.52 -7.62 39.11
#